data_AF-A0A929K688-F1
#
_entry.id   AF-A0A929K688-F1
#
_cell.length_a   1.000
_cell.length_b   1.000
_cell.length_c   1.000
_cell.angle_alpha   90.00
_cell.angle_beta   90.00
_cell.angle_gamma   90.00
#
_symmetry.space_group_name_H-M   'P 1'
#
loop_
_entity.id
_entity.type
_entity.pdbx_description
1 polymer ?
#
loop_
_entity_poly.entity_id
_entity_poly.type
_entity_poly.pdbx_seq_one_letter_code
_entity_poly.pdbx_strand_id
1 'polypeptide(L)' 'MKLRYKIWIEKNGEKAFGDGPLDILHRVERTGSLRQAAAEINMSYSQAWNLMKDLEK' A
#
# COMPACT_ATOMS: atom_id res chain seq x y z
N MET A 1 -13.46 2.14 25.83
CA MET A 1 -12.47 1.11 25.46
C MET A 1 -12.19 1.23 23.96
N LYS A 2 -10.92 1.16 23.49
CA LYS A 2 -10.58 1.20 22.04
C LYS A 2 -9.80 -0.06 21.65
N LEU A 3 -10.37 -0.87 20.77
CA LEU A 3 -9.71 -2.02 20.15
C LEU A 3 -8.83 -1.54 19.00
N ARG A 4 -7.57 -1.99 18.95
CA ARG A 4 -6.66 -1.78 17.81
C ARG A 4 -6.20 -3.14 17.31
N TYR A 5 -6.28 -3.34 16.00
CA TYR A 5 -5.80 -4.54 15.34
C TYR A 5 -5.02 -4.15 14.08
N LYS A 6 -4.15 -5.05 13.63
CA LYS A 6 -3.40 -4.95 12.38
C LYS A 6 -3.62 -6.24 11.62
N ILE A 7 -4.14 -6.15 10.39
CA ILE A 7 -4.44 -7.32 9.57
C ILE A 7 -3.53 -7.26 8.34
N TRP A 8 -3.00 -8.42 7.95
CA TRP A 8 -2.27 -8.58 6.70
C TRP A 8 -2.62 -9.93 6.07
N ILE A 9 -2.43 -10.02 4.76
CA ILE A 9 -2.63 -11.23 3.98
C ILE A 9 -1.26 -11.82 3.69
N GLU A 10 -1.15 -13.13 3.85
CA GLU A 10 0.06 -13.89 3.54
C GLU A 10 -0.18 -14.80 2.34
N LYS A 11 0.86 -14.98 1.53
CA LYS A 11 0.92 -15.91 0.40
C LYS A 11 2.22 -16.70 0.54
N ASN A 12 2.12 -18.02 0.63
CA ASN A 12 3.28 -18.92 0.80
C ASN A 12 4.16 -18.60 2.03
N GLY A 13 3.57 -18.11 3.12
CA GLY A 13 4.31 -17.74 4.34
C GLY A 13 5.02 -16.39 4.26
N GLU A 14 4.86 -15.63 3.16
CA GLU A 14 5.35 -14.27 3.02
C GLU A 14 4.20 -13.26 3.05
N LYS A 15 4.46 -12.08 3.60
CA LYS A 15 3.47 -11.01 3.66
C LYS A 15 3.20 -10.47 2.26
N ALA A 16 1.99 -10.75 1.74
CA ALA A 16 1.56 -10.34 0.41
C ALA A 16 0.88 -8.96 0.41
N PHE A 17 0.07 -8.64 1.43
CA PHE A 17 -0.70 -7.40 1.46
C PHE A 17 -1.00 -6.93 2.88
N GLY A 18 -1.28 -5.65 3.09
CA GLY A 18 -1.69 -5.09 4.38
C GLY A 18 -1.87 -3.58 4.31
N ASP A 19 -1.88 -2.92 5.47
CA ASP A 19 -2.25 -1.50 5.60
C ASP A 19 -1.49 -0.53 4.67
N GLY A 20 -0.19 -0.76 4.44
CA GLY A 20 0.64 0.12 3.61
C GLY A 20 0.18 0.14 2.14
N PRO A 21 0.24 -1.00 1.43
CA PRO A 21 -0.27 -1.07 0.06
C PRO A 21 -1.77 -0.75 -0.05
N LEU A 22 -2.59 -1.06 0.97
CA LEU A 22 -3.99 -0.65 1.02
C LEU A 22 -4.15 0.89 1.00
N ASP A 23 -3.37 1.61 1.81
CA ASP A 23 -3.43 3.07 1.86
C ASP A 23 -3.01 3.71 0.52
N ILE A 24 -1.97 3.19 -0.15
CA ILE A 24 -1.63 3.69 -1.50
C ILE A 24 -2.78 3.45 -2.48
N LEU A 25 -3.37 2.25 -2.50
CA LEU A 25 -4.44 1.95 -3.45
C LEU A 25 -5.65 2.87 -3.25
N HIS A 26 -6.07 3.14 -2.01
CA HIS A 26 -7.15 4.09 -1.73
C HIS A 26 -6.80 5.52 -2.16
N ARG A 27 -5.54 5.94 -2.03
CA ARG A 27 -5.11 7.26 -2.50
C ARG A 27 -5.04 7.32 -4.01
N VAL A 28 -4.62 6.25 -4.68
CA VAL A 28 -4.65 6.16 -6.15
C VAL A 28 -6.08 6.24 -6.65
N GLU A 29 -7.01 5.52 -6.04
CA GLU A 29 -8.44 5.60 -6.33
C GLU A 29 -8.97 7.03 -6.20
N ARG A 30 -8.58 7.76 -5.14
CA ARG A 30 -9.01 9.15 -4.94
C ARG A 30 -8.33 10.16 -5.87
N THR A 31 -7.04 10.00 -6.14
CA THR A 31 -6.22 10.99 -6.88
C THR A 31 -6.13 10.72 -8.38
N GLY A 32 -6.41 9.49 -8.80
CA GLY A 32 -6.15 9.02 -10.17
C GLY A 32 -4.67 8.89 -10.51
N SER A 33 -3.74 9.03 -9.55
CA SER A 33 -2.30 9.08 -9.81
C SER A 33 -1.46 8.43 -8.71
N LEU A 34 -0.67 7.41 -9.08
CA LEU A 34 0.30 6.78 -8.18
C LEU A 34 1.35 7.78 -7.66
N ARG A 35 1.75 8.74 -8.48
CA ARG A 35 2.71 9.78 -8.07
C ARG A 35 2.11 10.69 -7.01
N GLN A 36 0.86 11.12 -7.16
CA GLN A 36 0.20 11.95 -6.15
C GLN A 36 -0.06 11.16 -4.87
N ALA A 37 -0.53 9.92 -4.98
CA ALA A 37 -0.73 9.01 -3.84
C ALA A 37 0.55 8.82 -3.02
N ALA A 38 1.69 8.59 -3.69
CA ALA A 38 3.00 8.44 -3.04
C ALA A 38 3.43 9.74 -2.32
N ALA A 39 3.24 10.89 -2.98
CA ALA A 39 3.60 12.19 -2.40
C ALA A 39 2.81 12.51 -1.13
N GLU A 40 1.52 12.17 -1.08
CA GLU A 40 0.68 12.42 0.11
C GLU A 40 1.13 11.65 1.36
N ILE A 41 1.87 10.55 1.21
CA ILE A 41 2.42 9.76 2.33
C ILE A 41 3.93 9.90 2.48
N ASN A 42 4.53 10.93 1.88
CA ASN A 42 5.97 11.15 1.87
C ASN A 42 6.78 9.96 1.35
N MET A 43 6.20 9.16 0.45
CA MET A 43 6.86 8.07 -0.24
C MET A 43 7.35 8.54 -1.60
N SER A 44 8.55 8.13 -2.01
CA SER A 44 9.00 8.40 -3.37
C SER A 44 8.15 7.63 -4.37
N TYR A 45 8.05 8.15 -5.60
CA TYR A 45 7.36 7.42 -6.67
C TYR A 45 7.98 6.04 -6.92
N SER A 46 9.32 5.91 -6.86
CA SER A 46 9.99 4.63 -7.08
C SER A 46 9.68 3.60 -5.99
N GLN A 47 9.53 4.03 -4.73
CA GLN A 47 9.09 3.16 -3.64
C GLN A 47 7.65 2.68 -3.87
N ALA A 48 6.74 3.58 -4.25
CA ALA A 48 5.36 3.22 -4.55
C ALA A 48 5.24 2.28 -5.76
N TRP A 49 6.06 2.52 -6.79
CA TRP A 49 6.13 1.67 -7.98
C TRP A 49 6.62 0.26 -7.68
N ASN A 50 7.71 0.15 -6.90
CA ASN A 50 8.23 -1.16 -6.49
C ASN A 50 7.23 -1.91 -5.62
N LEU A 51 6.55 -1.20 -4.70
CA LEU A 51 5.48 -1.79 -3.90
C LEU A 51 4.38 -2.39 -4.80
N MET A 52 3.90 -1.64 -5.80
CA MET A 52 2.88 -2.16 -6.72
C MET A 52 3.37 -3.38 -7.51
N LYS A 53 4.62 -3.34 -8.00
CA LYS A 53 5.21 -4.50 -8.68
C LYS A 53 5.32 -5.74 -7.81
N ASP A 54 5.55 -5.57 -6.51
CA ASP A 54 5.62 -6.70 -5.58
C ASP A 54 4.22 -7.24 -5.24
N LEU A 55 3.19 -6.37 -5.21
CA LEU A 55 1.80 -6.81 -5.07
C LEU A 55 1.26 -7.59 -6.27
N GLU A 56 1.75 -7.31 -7.48
CA GLU A 56 1.30 -7.97 -8.71
C GLU A 56 1.83 -9.41 -8.87
N LYS A 57 2.74 -9.88 -8.01
CA LYS A 57 3.34 -11.23 -8.07
C LYS A 57 2.53 -12.29 -7.31
#